data_AF-A0A524DEJ1-F1
#
_entry.id   AF-A0A524DEJ1-F1
#
_cell.length_a   1.000
_cell.length_b   1.000
_cell.length_c   1.000
_cell.angle_alpha   90.00
_cell.angle_beta   90.00
_cell.angle_gamma   90.00
#
_symmetry.space_group_name_H-M   'P 1'
#
loop_
_entity.id
_entity.type
_entity.pdbx_description
1 polymer ?
#
loop_
_entity_poly.entity_id
_entity_poly.type
_entity_poly.pdbx_seq_one_letter_code
_entity_poly.pdbx_strand_id
1 'polypeptide(L)'
;MKKQEKVIVKKLLILGFITGLTFSVFSLPLIAMLTGAPVAPLGNILFPGNGVWNVPGEVPEHEVLYIDGLDDEVTVYRDVWGIPHIYGSGEEDLMFASGYVHAQDRLFQMEMVRRLVRGRLSEIAGEMMLESDKYNLALGMEYWAKKTLEEYKEKEDRGEIDLMDQLQSYINGINYYIDTHQNELPIEFAILGFKPTEWTMTDTLCYSKYMSYMLTWGYDDLYRLINFEALGSEGYNDLYGPSQFYGQIPICPNYGMHDSTKSLLKYGPSIPSSSALNAISRFLTNVENIESEKQLMNLKKQNIGGSNNWVGDGTQSSTGKPILCNDMHLAHTMPGIWYEAHLVAEDDDINVYGFTLPGVPLVIVGHTEHIAWGFTNTNYDVLD
;
A
#
# COMPACT_ATOMS: atom_id res chain seq x y z
N MET A 1 55.94 18.19 33.90
CA MET A 1 55.05 17.89 32.76
C MET A 1 54.56 19.17 32.12
N LYS A 2 54.79 19.33 30.81
CA LYS A 2 54.34 20.49 30.03
C LYS A 2 52.79 20.51 29.99
N LYS A 3 52.17 21.69 29.96
CA LYS A 3 50.70 21.88 30.01
C LYS A 3 49.93 21.00 29.00
N GLN A 4 50.53 20.68 27.85
CA GLN A 4 50.01 19.76 26.84
C GLN A 4 49.93 18.29 27.31
N GLU A 5 50.92 17.79 28.06
CA GLU A 5 50.93 16.40 28.55
C GLU A 5 49.78 16.14 29.54
N LYS A 6 49.44 17.13 30.38
CA LYS A 6 48.30 17.02 31.30
C LYS A 6 46.95 16.95 30.57
N VAL A 7 46.82 17.65 29.44
CA VAL A 7 45.60 17.62 28.62
C VAL A 7 45.44 16.26 27.92
N ILE A 8 46.54 15.71 27.40
CA ILE A 8 46.55 14.38 26.76
C ILE A 8 46.22 13.29 27.78
N VAL A 9 46.82 13.32 28.97
CA VAL A 9 46.50 12.38 30.05
C VAL A 9 45.03 12.45 30.46
N LYS A 10 44.46 13.67 30.58
CA LYS A 10 43.04 13.84 30.90
C LYS A 10 42.12 13.28 29.81
N LYS A 11 42.45 13.49 28.54
CA LYS A 11 41.70 12.92 27.40
C LYS A 11 41.79 11.39 27.36
N LEU A 12 42.97 10.81 27.62
CA LEU A 12 43.15 9.36 27.67
C LEU A 12 42.41 8.71 28.84
N LEU A 13 42.36 9.38 30.00
CA LEU A 13 41.58 8.92 31.14
C LEU A 13 40.07 8.94 30.85
N ILE A 14 39.57 10.00 30.21
CA ILE A 14 38.16 10.10 29.79
C ILE A 14 37.84 9.02 28.75
N LEU A 15 38.70 8.84 27.76
CA LEU A 15 38.52 7.81 26.73
C LEU A 15 38.55 6.41 27.34
N GLY A 16 39.52 6.12 28.21
CA GLY A 16 39.62 4.84 28.91
C GLY A 16 38.40 4.57 29.80
N PHE A 17 37.87 5.59 30.46
CA PHE A 17 36.64 5.49 31.25
C PHE A 17 35.41 5.20 30.38
N ILE A 18 35.23 5.92 29.27
CA ILE A 18 34.12 5.71 28.33
C ILE A 18 34.19 4.31 27.71
N THR A 19 35.37 3.89 27.24
CA THR A 19 35.58 2.55 26.67
C THR A 19 35.31 1.46 27.70
N GLY A 20 35.80 1.61 28.94
CA GLY A 20 35.55 0.67 30.02
C GLY A 20 34.06 0.58 30.40
N LEU A 21 33.37 1.72 30.45
CA LEU A 21 31.94 1.78 30.72
C LEU A 21 31.14 1.10 29.60
N THR A 22 31.49 1.36 28.34
CA THR A 22 30.86 0.77 27.16
C THR A 22 31.02 -0.74 27.17
N PHE A 23 32.26 -1.24 27.32
CA PHE A 23 32.50 -2.68 27.43
C PHE A 23 31.73 -3.32 28.58
N SER A 24 31.65 -2.66 29.72
CA SER A 24 30.91 -3.19 30.88
C SER A 24 29.42 -3.28 30.59
N VAL A 25 28.79 -2.21 30.07
CA VAL A 25 27.35 -2.18 29.77
C VAL A 25 26.96 -3.21 28.71
N PHE A 26 27.75 -3.35 27.63
CA PHE A 26 27.45 -4.29 26.54
C PHE A 26 27.88 -5.74 26.81
N SER A 27 28.75 -5.99 27.81
CA SER A 27 29.14 -7.35 28.21
C SER A 27 28.26 -7.94 29.30
N LEU A 28 27.49 -7.12 30.04
CA LEU A 28 26.55 -7.60 31.07
C LEU A 28 25.55 -8.66 30.54
N PRO A 29 24.93 -8.52 29.35
CA PRO A 29 24.05 -9.55 28.80
C PRO A 29 24.79 -10.86 28.49
N LEU A 30 26.02 -10.76 27.98
CA LEU A 30 26.88 -11.91 27.67
C LEU A 30 27.32 -12.64 28.94
N ILE A 31 27.67 -11.90 29.99
CA ILE A 31 28.03 -12.43 31.31
C ILE A 31 26.82 -13.10 31.97
N ALA A 32 25.62 -12.52 31.86
CA ALA A 32 24.37 -13.13 32.33
C ALA A 32 24.14 -14.49 31.68
N MET A 33 24.28 -14.55 30.36
CA MET A 33 24.10 -15.76 29.55
C MET A 33 25.13 -16.84 29.89
N LEU A 34 26.39 -16.45 30.14
CA LEU A 34 27.49 -17.37 30.43
C LEU A 34 27.56 -17.84 31.89
N THR A 35 27.10 -17.02 32.84
CA THR A 35 27.28 -17.28 34.29
C THR A 35 26.00 -17.59 35.04
N GLY A 36 24.83 -17.36 34.44
CA GLY A 36 23.53 -17.49 35.11
C GLY A 36 23.31 -16.50 36.25
N ALA A 37 24.19 -15.49 36.40
CA ALA A 37 24.04 -14.46 37.41
C ALA A 37 22.89 -13.51 37.03
N PRO A 38 22.00 -13.14 37.98
CA PRO A 38 20.94 -12.19 37.71
C PRO A 38 21.54 -10.82 37.42
N VAL A 39 21.39 -10.35 36.18
CA VAL A 39 21.67 -8.95 35.84
C VAL A 39 20.48 -8.13 36.31
N ALA A 40 20.75 -7.03 37.03
CA ALA A 40 19.70 -6.09 37.38
C ALA A 40 18.98 -5.66 36.08
N PRO A 41 17.65 -5.78 35.99
CA PRO A 41 16.94 -5.41 34.77
C PRO A 41 17.32 -3.97 34.42
N LEU A 42 17.78 -3.74 33.19
CA LEU A 42 18.12 -2.41 32.67
C LEU A 42 16.90 -1.47 32.57
N GLY A 43 15.78 -1.82 33.23
CA GLY A 43 14.50 -1.14 33.15
C GLY A 43 14.05 -0.97 31.70
N ASN A 44 13.47 0.20 31.43
CA ASN A 44 13.00 0.55 30.09
C ASN A 44 14.09 1.18 29.21
N ILE A 45 15.37 1.17 29.60
CA ILE A 45 16.44 1.93 28.92
C ILE A 45 16.56 1.57 27.43
N LEU A 46 16.36 0.31 27.04
CA LEU A 46 16.39 -0.10 25.64
C LEU A 46 14.99 -0.27 25.03
N PHE A 47 13.93 -0.03 25.81
CA PHE A 47 12.56 -0.13 25.32
C PHE A 47 12.24 1.07 24.43
N PRO A 48 11.69 0.87 23.23
CA PRO A 48 11.24 1.96 22.37
C PRO A 48 10.17 2.80 23.08
N GLY A 49 10.29 4.13 23.05
CA GLY A 49 9.27 5.08 23.53
C GLY A 49 9.36 5.38 25.03
N ASN A 50 9.97 4.47 25.80
CA ASN A 50 10.19 4.61 27.25
C ASN A 50 11.68 4.48 27.64
N GLY A 51 12.58 4.47 26.65
CA GLY A 51 14.02 4.24 26.78
C GLY A 51 14.87 5.30 26.06
N VAL A 52 16.06 4.92 25.61
CA VAL A 52 16.98 5.80 24.86
C VAL A 52 16.49 6.11 23.44
N TRP A 53 15.56 5.30 22.93
CA TRP A 53 14.98 5.45 21.61
C TRP A 53 13.66 6.20 21.73
N ASN A 54 13.64 7.44 21.23
CA ASN A 54 12.41 8.18 21.05
C ASN A 54 11.72 7.66 19.78
N VAL A 55 10.58 7.01 19.94
CA VAL A 55 9.72 6.51 18.85
C VAL A 55 8.29 6.99 19.14
N PRO A 56 7.39 7.02 18.15
CA PRO A 56 5.99 7.34 18.40
C PRO A 56 5.43 6.53 19.56
N GLY A 57 4.73 7.22 20.47
CA GLY A 57 3.89 6.57 21.47
C GLY A 57 2.59 6.05 20.85
N GLU A 58 1.62 5.71 21.70
CA GLU A 58 0.23 5.58 21.23
C GLU A 58 -0.21 6.93 20.64
N VAL A 59 -0.85 6.87 19.48
CA VAL A 59 -1.42 8.06 18.85
C VAL A 59 -2.53 8.66 19.72
N PRO A 60 -2.72 9.99 19.73
CA PRO A 60 -3.73 10.62 20.58
C PRO A 60 -5.15 10.10 20.27
N GLU A 61 -5.97 9.85 21.30
CA GLU A 61 -7.40 9.58 21.12
C GLU A 61 -8.13 10.80 20.51
N HIS A 62 -7.62 12.00 20.79
CA HIS A 62 -8.15 13.24 20.26
C HIS A 62 -7.01 14.24 20.06
N GLU A 63 -6.89 14.78 18.87
CA GLU A 63 -5.94 15.85 18.54
C GLU A 63 -6.62 16.95 17.72
N VAL A 64 -6.22 18.18 18.00
CA VAL A 64 -6.65 19.37 17.28
C VAL A 64 -5.44 19.88 16.51
N LEU A 65 -5.55 19.87 15.20
CA LEU A 65 -4.52 20.31 14.28
C LEU A 65 -4.78 21.77 13.94
N TYR A 66 -3.88 22.64 14.40
CA TYR A 66 -3.81 24.04 14.02
C TYR A 66 -2.38 24.30 13.54
N ILE A 67 -2.18 23.98 12.26
CA ILE A 67 -0.86 23.77 11.66
C ILE A 67 -0.67 24.75 10.49
N ASP A 68 0.55 25.28 10.35
CA ASP A 68 0.95 26.02 9.15
C ASP A 68 0.75 25.15 7.90
N GLY A 69 -0.24 25.50 7.08
CA GLY A 69 -0.64 24.74 5.88
C GLY A 69 -2.11 24.33 5.87
N LEU A 70 -2.81 24.47 7.00
CA LEU A 70 -4.26 24.45 7.07
C LEU A 70 -4.82 25.88 7.02
N ASP A 71 -5.99 26.04 6.39
CA ASP A 71 -6.74 27.29 6.39
C ASP A 71 -7.51 27.48 7.71
N ASP A 72 -8.03 26.39 8.28
CA ASP A 72 -8.75 26.36 9.55
C ASP A 72 -8.31 25.20 10.47
N GLU A 73 -8.93 25.12 11.65
CA GLU A 73 -8.71 24.02 12.59
C GLU A 73 -9.28 22.70 12.05
N VAL A 74 -8.47 21.64 12.11
CA VAL A 74 -8.93 20.26 11.85
C VAL A 74 -8.90 19.46 13.14
N THR A 75 -9.99 18.78 13.46
CA THR A 75 -10.06 17.87 14.62
C THR A 75 -9.96 16.42 14.16
N VAL A 76 -9.06 15.65 14.78
CA VAL A 76 -8.97 14.20 14.58
C VAL A 76 -9.37 13.50 15.89
N TYR A 77 -10.43 12.70 15.81
CA TYR A 77 -10.86 11.82 16.89
C TYR A 77 -10.62 10.37 16.50
N ARG A 78 -9.98 9.58 17.35
CA ARG A 78 -9.80 8.15 17.14
C ARG A 78 -10.74 7.37 18.05
N ASP A 79 -11.49 6.46 17.45
CA ASP A 79 -12.41 5.62 18.19
C ASP A 79 -11.67 4.50 18.97
N VAL A 80 -12.45 3.62 19.61
CA VAL A 80 -11.91 2.50 20.40
C VAL A 80 -11.10 1.49 19.59
N TRP A 81 -11.16 1.52 18.26
CA TRP A 81 -10.40 0.67 17.34
C TRP A 81 -9.20 1.42 16.73
N GLY A 82 -9.02 2.71 17.07
CA GLY A 82 -7.99 3.57 16.54
C GLY A 82 -8.33 4.19 15.17
N ILE A 83 -9.57 4.05 14.71
CA ILE A 83 -10.03 4.58 13.42
C ILE A 83 -10.14 6.10 13.52
N PRO A 84 -9.43 6.87 12.67
CA PRO A 84 -9.55 8.32 12.70
C PRO A 84 -10.86 8.79 12.07
N HIS A 85 -11.48 9.73 12.76
CA HIS A 85 -12.55 10.59 12.29
C HIS A 85 -12.00 12.00 12.20
N ILE A 86 -11.80 12.47 10.97
CA ILE A 86 -11.15 13.74 10.63
C ILE A 86 -12.26 14.73 10.25
N TYR A 87 -12.33 15.84 10.99
CA TYR A 87 -13.32 16.91 10.80
C TYR A 87 -12.58 18.21 10.46
N GLY A 88 -12.80 18.73 9.26
CA GLY A 88 -12.30 20.03 8.80
C GLY A 88 -13.43 20.91 8.28
N SER A 89 -13.12 22.17 7.95
CA SER A 89 -14.07 23.07 7.28
C SER A 89 -14.15 22.74 5.79
N GLY A 90 -13.00 22.75 5.09
CA GLY A 90 -12.91 22.52 3.65
C GLY A 90 -12.17 21.24 3.22
N GLU A 91 -12.32 20.89 1.94
CA GLU A 91 -11.71 19.70 1.32
C GLU A 91 -10.18 19.76 1.37
N GLU A 92 -9.56 20.92 1.13
CA GLU A 92 -8.08 21.05 1.16
C GLU A 92 -7.50 20.71 2.54
N ASP A 93 -8.08 21.24 3.60
CA ASP A 93 -7.72 20.96 4.99
C ASP A 93 -7.94 19.49 5.34
N LEU A 94 -9.05 18.91 4.88
CA LEU A 94 -9.35 17.50 5.06
C LEU A 94 -8.31 16.60 4.37
N MET A 95 -7.87 16.96 3.16
CA MET A 95 -6.85 16.23 2.43
C MET A 95 -5.49 16.35 3.11
N PHE A 96 -5.10 17.55 3.54
CA PHE A 96 -3.89 17.77 4.34
C PHE A 96 -3.89 16.89 5.59
N ALA A 97 -4.94 16.95 6.39
CA ALA A 97 -5.04 16.17 7.62
C ALA A 97 -5.03 14.66 7.34
N SER A 98 -5.67 14.20 6.26
CA SER A 98 -5.62 12.79 5.84
C SER A 98 -4.19 12.34 5.54
N GLY A 99 -3.40 13.18 4.87
CA GLY A 99 -1.98 12.93 4.60
C GLY A 99 -1.13 12.88 5.86
N TYR A 100 -1.37 13.83 6.78
CA TYR A 100 -0.72 13.88 8.09
C TYR A 100 -1.00 12.60 8.89
N VAL A 101 -2.27 12.20 9.00
CA VAL A 101 -2.72 11.01 9.74
C VAL A 101 -2.19 9.71 9.11
N HIS A 102 -2.18 9.60 7.78
CA HIS A 102 -1.54 8.46 7.10
C HIS A 102 -0.04 8.37 7.42
N ALA A 103 0.69 9.50 7.46
CA ALA A 103 2.09 9.50 7.84
C ALA A 103 2.27 9.14 9.32
N GLN A 104 1.47 9.72 10.21
CA GLN A 104 1.48 9.41 11.64
C GLN A 104 1.37 7.90 11.90
N ASP A 105 0.48 7.22 11.19
CA ASP A 105 0.19 5.81 11.45
C ASP A 105 1.03 4.83 10.59
N ARG A 106 1.33 5.20 9.34
CA ARG A 106 1.77 4.26 8.31
C ARG A 106 3.03 4.72 7.55
N LEU A 107 3.74 5.74 8.01
CA LEU A 107 4.92 6.29 7.30
C LEU A 107 5.96 5.24 6.89
N PHE A 108 6.29 4.28 7.77
CA PHE A 108 7.24 3.22 7.41
C PHE A 108 6.69 2.28 6.32
N GLN A 109 5.41 1.90 6.38
CA GLN A 109 4.77 1.11 5.33
C GLN A 109 4.80 1.85 3.99
N MET A 110 4.44 3.13 3.99
CA MET A 110 4.45 3.99 2.81
C MET A 110 5.86 4.09 2.20
N GLU A 111 6.88 4.25 3.05
CA GLU A 111 8.30 4.26 2.64
C GLU A 111 8.70 2.97 1.92
N MET A 112 8.35 1.82 2.50
CA MET A 112 8.72 0.52 1.95
C MET A 112 8.06 0.25 0.60
N VAL A 113 6.79 0.62 0.44
CA VAL A 113 6.07 0.47 -0.83
C VAL A 113 6.68 1.35 -1.91
N ARG A 114 6.96 2.64 -1.66
CA ARG A 114 7.58 3.50 -2.67
C ARG A 114 8.97 3.01 -3.10
N ARG A 115 9.75 2.42 -2.17
CA ARG A 115 11.05 1.82 -2.50
C ARG A 115 10.90 0.55 -3.31
N LEU A 116 9.96 -0.33 -2.95
CA LEU A 116 9.67 -1.54 -3.70
C LEU A 116 9.35 -1.21 -5.17
N VAL A 117 8.38 -0.32 -5.40
CA VAL A 117 7.90 0.03 -6.73
C VAL A 117 8.99 0.64 -7.61
N ARG A 118 9.91 1.38 -7.00
CA ARG A 118 11.01 2.07 -7.68
C ARG A 118 12.28 1.22 -7.77
N GLY A 119 12.27 0.01 -7.22
CA GLY A 119 13.42 -0.88 -7.11
C GLY A 119 14.59 -0.24 -6.36
N ARG A 120 14.33 0.21 -5.14
CA ARG A 120 15.28 0.88 -4.24
C ARG A 120 15.33 0.27 -2.83
N LEU A 121 14.91 -0.99 -2.68
CA LEU A 121 14.98 -1.70 -1.41
C LEU A 121 16.41 -2.07 -1.03
N SER A 122 17.28 -2.34 -2.01
CA SER A 122 18.69 -2.66 -1.77
C SER A 122 19.48 -1.50 -1.16
N GLU A 123 18.99 -0.26 -1.29
CA GLU A 123 19.60 0.91 -0.62
C GLU A 123 19.57 0.79 0.92
N ILE A 124 18.58 0.08 1.48
CA ILE A 124 18.37 -0.04 2.93
C ILE A 124 18.56 -1.47 3.45
N ALA A 125 18.37 -2.48 2.60
CA ALA A 125 18.48 -3.89 2.95
C ALA A 125 19.68 -4.60 2.28
N GLY A 126 20.44 -3.91 1.42
CA GLY A 126 21.63 -4.43 0.77
C GLY A 126 21.35 -5.46 -0.32
N GLU A 127 22.35 -6.29 -0.60
CA GLU A 127 22.40 -7.20 -1.76
C GLU A 127 21.23 -8.19 -1.81
N MET A 128 20.66 -8.57 -0.66
CA MET A 128 19.52 -9.50 -0.60
C MET A 128 18.27 -8.99 -1.31
N MET A 129 18.13 -7.67 -1.52
CA MET A 129 17.01 -7.07 -2.24
C MET A 129 17.32 -6.71 -3.69
N LEU A 130 18.53 -7.01 -4.18
CA LEU A 130 18.95 -6.60 -5.53
C LEU A 130 18.09 -7.22 -6.65
N GLU A 131 17.69 -8.48 -6.49
CA GLU A 131 16.83 -9.14 -7.48
C GLU A 131 15.41 -8.55 -7.50
N SER A 132 14.87 -8.20 -6.33
CA SER A 132 13.61 -7.45 -6.23
C SER A 132 13.73 -6.09 -6.92
N ASP A 133 14.83 -5.38 -6.73
CA ASP A 133 15.04 -4.07 -7.33
C ASP A 133 15.14 -4.13 -8.86
N LYS A 134 15.95 -5.05 -9.40
CA LYS A 134 16.06 -5.29 -10.85
C LYS A 134 14.69 -5.61 -11.46
N TYR A 135 13.91 -6.44 -10.78
CA TYR A 135 12.58 -6.83 -11.22
C TYR A 135 11.62 -5.63 -11.28
N ASN A 136 11.51 -4.86 -10.20
CA ASN A 136 10.60 -3.70 -10.16
C ASN A 136 11.04 -2.58 -11.12
N LEU A 137 12.35 -2.39 -11.31
CA LEU A 137 12.89 -1.48 -12.33
C LEU A 137 12.50 -1.93 -13.75
N ALA A 138 12.53 -3.23 -14.03
CA ALA A 138 12.14 -3.78 -15.32
C ALA A 138 10.65 -3.60 -15.62
N LEU A 139 9.78 -3.65 -14.60
CA LEU A 139 8.35 -3.32 -14.74
C LEU A 139 8.12 -1.84 -15.11
N GLY A 140 9.05 -0.94 -14.75
CA GLY A 140 8.98 0.46 -15.15
C GLY A 140 7.82 1.24 -14.52
N MET A 141 7.33 0.82 -13.35
CA MET A 141 6.16 1.45 -12.71
C MET A 141 6.36 2.93 -12.41
N GLU A 142 7.55 3.35 -11.97
CA GLU A 142 7.87 4.78 -11.76
C GLU A 142 7.77 5.58 -13.06
N TYR A 143 8.23 5.02 -14.19
CA TYR A 143 8.13 5.68 -15.49
C TYR A 143 6.66 5.93 -15.84
N TRP A 144 5.80 4.93 -15.67
CA TRP A 144 4.37 5.06 -15.95
C TRP A 144 3.64 5.95 -14.94
N ALA A 145 4.07 5.98 -13.68
CA ALA A 145 3.56 6.94 -12.70
C ALA A 145 3.85 8.39 -13.13
N LYS A 146 5.07 8.68 -13.60
CA LYS A 146 5.43 10.01 -14.14
C LYS A 146 4.63 10.36 -15.39
N LYS A 147 4.39 9.40 -16.30
CA LYS A 147 3.54 9.62 -17.48
C LYS A 147 2.08 9.89 -17.13
N THR A 148 1.54 9.18 -16.14
CA THR A 148 0.20 9.49 -15.62
C THR A 148 0.15 10.89 -14.98
N LEU A 149 1.21 11.30 -14.27
CA LEU A 149 1.28 12.66 -13.71
C LEU A 149 1.29 13.74 -14.79
N GLU A 150 2.05 13.54 -15.87
CA GLU A 150 2.05 14.45 -17.03
C GLU A 150 0.64 14.55 -17.64
N GLU A 151 -0.05 13.41 -17.83
CA GLU A 151 -1.41 13.39 -18.36
C GLU A 151 -2.42 14.09 -17.45
N TYR A 152 -2.32 13.91 -16.13
CA TYR A 152 -3.20 14.57 -15.17
C TYR A 152 -3.04 16.09 -15.22
N LYS A 153 -1.79 16.59 -15.27
CA LYS A 153 -1.52 18.02 -15.42
C LYS A 153 -2.09 18.57 -16.72
N GLU A 154 -1.92 17.86 -17.83
CA GLU A 154 -2.50 18.29 -19.11
C GLU A 154 -4.04 18.29 -19.09
N LYS A 155 -4.67 17.34 -18.37
CA LYS A 155 -6.13 17.29 -18.19
C LYS A 155 -6.63 18.44 -17.32
N GLU A 156 -5.92 18.76 -16.25
CA GLU A 156 -6.23 19.90 -15.39
C GLU A 156 -6.07 21.24 -16.13
N ASP A 157 -5.00 21.41 -16.90
CA ASP A 157 -4.80 22.60 -17.76
C ASP A 157 -5.95 22.79 -18.76
N ARG A 158 -6.62 21.70 -19.15
CA ARG A 158 -7.81 21.70 -20.03
C ARG A 158 -9.14 21.82 -19.26
N GLY A 159 -9.13 21.81 -17.92
CA GLY A 159 -10.31 21.82 -17.08
C GLY A 159 -11.13 20.52 -17.14
N GLU A 160 -10.51 19.39 -17.48
CA GLU A 160 -11.16 18.08 -17.55
C GLU A 160 -11.20 17.37 -16.20
N ILE A 161 -10.26 17.70 -15.30
CA ILE A 161 -10.19 17.20 -13.93
C ILE A 161 -9.88 18.36 -13.00
N ASP A 162 -10.24 18.18 -11.73
CA ASP A 162 -9.94 19.06 -10.61
C ASP A 162 -9.47 18.15 -9.48
N LEU A 163 -8.15 17.95 -9.38
CA LEU A 163 -7.56 16.92 -8.51
C LEU A 163 -6.18 17.33 -7.96
N MET A 164 -5.42 18.15 -8.69
CA MET A 164 -4.01 18.34 -8.34
C MET A 164 -3.83 19.16 -7.08
N ASP A 165 -4.72 20.10 -6.80
CA ASP A 165 -4.71 20.89 -5.57
C ASP A 165 -5.03 20.00 -4.35
N GLN A 166 -6.10 19.17 -4.41
CA GLN A 166 -6.39 18.18 -3.36
C GLN A 166 -5.22 17.22 -3.13
N LEU A 167 -4.63 16.71 -4.22
CA LEU A 167 -3.49 15.81 -4.16
C LEU A 167 -2.27 16.50 -3.53
N GLN A 168 -2.03 17.77 -3.85
CA GLN A 168 -0.93 18.55 -3.28
C GLN A 168 -1.16 18.80 -1.79
N SER A 169 -2.37 19.15 -1.36
CA SER A 169 -2.70 19.34 0.06
C SER A 169 -2.45 18.06 0.87
N TYR A 170 -2.88 16.91 0.36
CA TYR A 170 -2.56 15.61 0.96
C TYR A 170 -1.05 15.35 1.10
N ILE A 171 -0.26 15.69 0.07
CA ILE A 171 1.19 15.54 0.09
C ILE A 171 1.83 16.49 1.11
N ASN A 172 1.32 17.73 1.20
CA ASN A 172 1.78 18.71 2.18
C ASN A 172 1.59 18.19 3.61
N GLY A 173 0.47 17.54 3.91
CA GLY A 173 0.23 16.91 5.21
C GLY A 173 1.23 15.80 5.55
N ILE A 174 1.53 14.91 4.59
CA ILE A 174 2.57 13.88 4.76
C ILE A 174 3.92 14.52 5.06
N ASN A 175 4.30 15.52 4.25
CA ASN A 175 5.61 16.18 4.38
C ASN A 175 5.72 17.00 5.66
N TYR A 176 4.63 17.63 6.10
CA TYR A 176 4.59 18.31 7.39
C TYR A 176 4.93 17.33 8.52
N TYR A 177 4.32 16.14 8.53
CA TYR A 177 4.63 15.11 9.53
C TYR A 177 6.11 14.69 9.44
N ILE A 178 6.60 14.39 8.23
CA ILE A 178 8.00 14.02 8.00
C ILE A 178 8.94 15.09 8.57
N ASP A 179 8.70 16.37 8.31
CA ASP A 179 9.60 17.45 8.68
C ASP A 179 9.59 17.75 10.19
N THR A 180 8.42 17.66 10.82
CA THR A 180 8.24 18.04 12.23
C THR A 180 8.49 16.90 13.21
N HIS A 181 8.36 15.64 12.79
CA HIS A 181 8.46 14.45 13.66
C HIS A 181 9.77 13.66 13.44
N GLN A 182 10.84 14.33 13.01
CA GLN A 182 12.16 13.72 12.75
C GLN A 182 12.79 13.00 13.95
N ASN A 183 12.37 13.35 15.18
CA ASN A 183 12.83 12.73 16.43
C ASN A 183 11.85 11.66 16.96
N GLU A 184 10.75 11.43 16.24
CA GLU A 184 9.65 10.52 16.60
C GLU A 184 9.32 9.66 15.37
N LEU A 185 10.34 9.20 14.65
CA LEU A 185 10.14 8.30 13.53
C LEU A 185 9.87 6.87 14.03
N PRO A 186 9.09 6.07 13.29
CA PRO A 186 8.96 4.64 13.56
C PRO A 186 10.32 3.97 13.75
N ILE A 187 10.40 3.03 14.69
CA ILE A 187 11.66 2.43 15.13
C ILE A 187 12.44 1.78 13.98
N GLU A 188 11.73 1.29 12.97
CA GLU A 188 12.28 0.61 11.80
C GLU A 188 13.27 1.51 11.05
N PHE A 189 13.04 2.83 11.00
CA PHE A 189 13.98 3.79 10.43
C PHE A 189 15.30 3.82 11.21
N ALA A 190 15.24 3.81 12.54
CA ALA A 190 16.43 3.77 13.39
C ALA A 190 17.19 2.44 13.28
N ILE A 191 16.46 1.32 13.20
CA ILE A 191 17.04 -0.03 13.04
C ILE A 191 17.77 -0.16 11.70
N LEU A 192 17.14 0.33 10.62
CA LEU A 192 17.69 0.25 9.26
C LEU A 192 18.67 1.40 8.96
N GLY A 193 18.81 2.36 9.86
CA GLY A 193 19.82 3.41 9.77
C GLY A 193 19.56 4.43 8.66
N PHE A 194 18.30 4.75 8.37
CA PHE A 194 17.93 5.75 7.36
C PHE A 194 16.76 6.61 7.82
N LYS A 195 16.48 7.68 7.08
CA LYS A 195 15.36 8.60 7.34
C LYS A 195 14.44 8.67 6.12
N PRO A 196 13.14 8.91 6.31
CA PRO A 196 12.24 9.19 5.19
C PRO A 196 12.70 10.45 4.46
N THR A 197 12.51 10.48 3.15
CA THR A 197 12.64 11.68 2.33
C THR A 197 11.27 12.28 2.03
N GLU A 198 11.25 13.51 1.50
CA GLU A 198 10.04 14.15 0.98
C GLU A 198 9.20 13.18 0.13
N TRP A 199 7.89 13.20 0.37
CA TRP A 199 6.87 12.50 -0.39
C TRP A 199 6.41 13.38 -1.55
N THR A 200 6.28 12.78 -2.73
CA THR A 200 5.94 13.50 -3.96
C THR A 200 4.67 12.94 -4.60
N MET A 201 4.06 13.68 -5.53
CA MET A 201 2.93 13.19 -6.34
C MET A 201 3.27 11.89 -7.09
N THR A 202 4.53 11.76 -7.52
CA THR A 202 5.00 10.52 -8.17
C THR A 202 4.96 9.34 -7.20
N ASP A 203 5.23 9.53 -5.91
CA ASP A 203 5.17 8.46 -4.92
C ASP A 203 3.72 7.98 -4.71
N THR A 204 2.75 8.89 -4.64
CA THR A 204 1.31 8.56 -4.61
C THR A 204 0.88 7.76 -5.85
N LEU A 205 1.32 8.18 -7.04
CA LEU A 205 1.00 7.47 -8.28
C LEU A 205 1.73 6.13 -8.41
N CYS A 206 2.95 6.01 -7.89
CA CYS A 206 3.65 4.73 -7.76
C CYS A 206 2.84 3.73 -6.92
N TYR A 207 2.25 4.18 -5.82
CA TYR A 207 1.37 3.35 -5.01
C TYR A 207 0.14 2.87 -5.80
N SER A 208 -0.46 3.76 -6.59
CA SER A 208 -1.56 3.40 -7.49
C SER A 208 -1.16 2.37 -8.55
N LYS A 209 0.05 2.49 -9.12
CA LYS A 209 0.60 1.48 -10.05
C LYS A 209 0.86 0.15 -9.37
N TYR A 210 1.36 0.15 -8.14
CA TYR A 210 1.55 -1.06 -7.34
C TYR A 210 0.24 -1.81 -7.13
N MET A 211 -0.80 -1.12 -6.69
CA MET A 211 -2.13 -1.72 -6.51
C MET A 211 -2.70 -2.25 -7.81
N SER A 212 -2.55 -1.50 -8.90
CA SER A 212 -2.98 -1.96 -10.23
C SER A 212 -2.26 -3.26 -10.60
N TYR A 213 -0.93 -3.28 -10.49
CA TYR A 213 -0.11 -4.46 -10.80
C TYR A 213 -0.48 -5.69 -9.96
N MET A 214 -0.73 -5.49 -8.66
CA MET A 214 -1.16 -6.57 -7.76
C MET A 214 -2.51 -7.20 -8.16
N LEU A 215 -3.34 -6.50 -8.93
CA LEU A 215 -4.69 -6.92 -9.29
C LEU A 215 -4.83 -7.41 -10.74
N THR A 216 -3.79 -7.29 -11.58
CA THR A 216 -3.87 -7.56 -13.03
C THR A 216 -3.10 -8.79 -13.52
N TRP A 217 -2.34 -9.47 -12.66
CA TRP A 217 -1.33 -10.42 -13.13
C TRP A 217 -1.77 -11.91 -13.20
N GLY A 218 -1.63 -12.53 -14.39
CA GLY A 218 -1.72 -13.98 -14.55
C GLY A 218 -1.31 -14.50 -15.95
N TYR A 219 -0.64 -15.65 -15.99
CA TYR A 219 -0.41 -16.43 -17.23
C TYR A 219 -1.49 -17.49 -17.47
N ASP A 220 -2.64 -17.32 -16.81
CA ASP A 220 -3.67 -18.34 -16.76
C ASP A 220 -4.21 -18.65 -18.16
N ASP A 221 -4.10 -17.73 -19.11
CA ASP A 221 -4.55 -17.94 -20.49
C ASP A 221 -3.73 -18.96 -21.28
N LEU A 222 -2.41 -19.03 -21.06
CA LEU A 222 -1.58 -20.06 -21.68
C LEU A 222 -1.86 -21.45 -21.08
N TYR A 223 -2.06 -21.54 -19.76
CA TYR A 223 -2.48 -22.76 -19.10
C TYR A 223 -3.90 -23.17 -19.49
N ARG A 224 -4.82 -22.20 -19.62
CA ARG A 224 -6.20 -22.40 -20.12
C ARG A 224 -6.19 -22.91 -21.55
N LEU A 225 -5.29 -22.43 -22.41
CA LEU A 225 -5.15 -22.91 -23.77
C LEU A 225 -4.70 -24.37 -23.83
N ILE A 226 -3.74 -24.77 -22.97
CA ILE A 226 -3.34 -26.18 -22.82
C ILE A 226 -4.51 -27.03 -22.31
N ASN A 227 -5.24 -26.56 -21.31
CA ASN A 227 -6.41 -27.28 -20.79
C ASN A 227 -7.51 -27.40 -21.85
N PHE A 228 -7.74 -26.36 -22.65
CA PHE A 228 -8.69 -26.39 -23.76
C PHE A 228 -8.30 -27.42 -24.82
N GLU A 229 -7.02 -27.51 -25.18
CA GLU A 229 -6.53 -28.53 -26.10
C GLU A 229 -6.74 -29.94 -25.53
N ALA A 230 -6.33 -30.16 -24.28
CA ALA A 230 -6.35 -31.48 -23.65
C ALA A 230 -7.77 -32.01 -23.41
N LEU A 231 -8.70 -31.13 -23.04
CA LEU A 231 -10.08 -31.48 -22.70
C LEU A 231 -11.04 -31.41 -23.90
N GLY A 232 -10.63 -30.73 -24.97
CA GLY A 232 -11.55 -30.30 -26.03
C GLY A 232 -12.57 -29.26 -25.56
N SER A 233 -13.37 -28.75 -26.48
CA SER A 233 -14.33 -27.67 -26.17
C SER A 233 -15.40 -28.08 -25.15
N GLU A 234 -15.89 -29.32 -25.21
CA GLU A 234 -16.91 -29.83 -24.28
C GLU A 234 -16.35 -29.96 -22.86
N GLY A 235 -15.25 -30.70 -22.68
CA GLY A 235 -14.65 -30.89 -21.36
C GLY A 235 -14.11 -29.59 -20.75
N TYR A 236 -13.62 -28.66 -21.58
CA TYR A 236 -13.21 -27.35 -21.09
C TYR A 236 -14.39 -26.51 -20.60
N ASN A 237 -15.50 -26.46 -21.36
CA ASN A 237 -16.70 -25.73 -20.96
C ASN A 237 -17.40 -26.36 -19.75
N ASP A 238 -17.33 -27.67 -19.58
CA ASP A 238 -17.83 -28.35 -18.38
C ASP A 238 -17.03 -27.95 -17.13
N LEU A 239 -15.71 -27.76 -17.25
CA LEU A 239 -14.83 -27.43 -16.13
C LEU A 239 -14.82 -25.92 -15.80
N TYR A 240 -14.77 -25.06 -16.83
CA TYR A 240 -14.59 -23.61 -16.67
C TYR A 240 -15.86 -22.79 -16.96
N GLY A 241 -16.93 -23.44 -17.42
CA GLY A 241 -18.10 -22.76 -17.96
C GLY A 241 -17.90 -22.31 -19.41
N PRO A 242 -18.98 -21.91 -20.11
CA PRO A 242 -18.87 -21.34 -21.45
C PRO A 242 -18.00 -20.08 -21.43
N SER A 243 -17.15 -19.88 -22.44
CA SER A 243 -16.38 -18.64 -22.61
C SER A 243 -17.34 -17.46 -22.77
N GLN A 244 -17.70 -16.81 -21.68
CA GLN A 244 -18.42 -15.56 -21.73
C GLN A 244 -17.37 -14.49 -21.98
N PHE A 245 -17.16 -14.14 -23.26
CA PHE A 245 -16.55 -12.86 -23.60
C PHE A 245 -17.53 -11.79 -23.14
N TYR A 246 -17.43 -11.40 -21.86
CA TYR A 246 -18.36 -10.50 -21.22
C TYR A 246 -18.27 -9.13 -21.88
N GLY A 247 -19.31 -8.75 -22.62
CA GLY A 247 -19.74 -7.36 -22.58
C GLY A 247 -20.33 -7.15 -21.19
N GLN A 248 -19.62 -6.46 -20.31
CA GLN A 248 -20.22 -6.00 -19.06
C GLN A 248 -21.48 -5.21 -19.41
N ILE A 249 -22.60 -5.56 -18.79
CA ILE A 249 -23.71 -4.62 -18.66
C ILE A 249 -23.34 -3.82 -17.41
N PRO A 250 -22.84 -2.58 -17.52
CA PRO A 250 -22.63 -1.77 -16.35
C PRO A 250 -23.96 -1.63 -15.61
N ILE A 251 -23.99 -1.93 -14.31
CA ILE A 251 -25.12 -1.62 -13.46
C ILE A 251 -25.03 -0.12 -13.13
N CYS A 252 -25.46 0.72 -14.08
CA CYS A 252 -25.67 2.14 -13.83
C CYS A 252 -27.12 2.37 -13.41
N PRO A 253 -27.40 3.14 -12.35
CA PRO A 253 -28.76 3.55 -12.04
C PRO A 253 -29.26 4.47 -13.18
N ASN A 254 -30.30 4.04 -13.88
CA ASN A 254 -31.02 4.74 -14.96
C ASN A 254 -30.54 4.56 -16.41
N TYR A 255 -30.02 3.40 -16.83
CA TYR A 255 -30.08 3.01 -18.25
C TYR A 255 -30.91 1.75 -18.48
N GLY A 256 -31.76 1.83 -19.50
CA GLY A 256 -32.87 0.95 -19.78
C GLY A 256 -32.52 -0.53 -19.92
N MET A 257 -33.59 -1.33 -19.93
CA MET A 257 -33.58 -2.68 -20.48
C MET A 257 -32.82 -2.68 -21.80
N HIS A 258 -31.56 -3.12 -21.80
CA HIS A 258 -30.93 -3.58 -23.02
C HIS A 258 -31.59 -4.92 -23.33
N ASP A 259 -32.62 -4.88 -24.17
CA ASP A 259 -33.49 -6.01 -24.55
C ASP A 259 -32.78 -7.14 -25.32
N SER A 260 -31.45 -7.03 -25.47
CA SER A 260 -30.59 -8.11 -25.92
C SER A 260 -29.16 -7.65 -25.70
N THR A 261 -28.37 -8.43 -24.98
CA THR A 261 -26.93 -8.49 -25.23
C THR A 261 -26.76 -8.62 -26.74
N LYS A 262 -26.19 -7.61 -27.41
CA LYS A 262 -25.72 -7.83 -28.78
C LYS A 262 -24.83 -9.06 -28.69
N SER A 263 -25.10 -10.08 -29.50
CA SER A 263 -24.25 -11.26 -29.64
C SER A 263 -22.84 -10.78 -29.97
N LEU A 264 -22.02 -10.58 -28.94
CA LEU A 264 -20.64 -10.17 -29.10
C LEU A 264 -19.90 -11.37 -29.68
N LEU A 265 -19.28 -11.10 -30.82
CA LEU A 265 -18.30 -11.89 -31.55
C LEU A 265 -18.22 -13.39 -31.18
N LYS A 266 -18.66 -14.26 -32.11
CA LYS A 266 -18.29 -15.69 -32.13
C LYS A 266 -16.80 -15.85 -32.46
N TYR A 267 -15.89 -15.32 -31.63
CA TYR A 267 -14.53 -15.82 -31.59
C TYR A 267 -14.54 -17.07 -30.73
N GLY A 268 -14.93 -18.19 -31.34
CA GLY A 268 -14.55 -19.48 -30.77
C GLY A 268 -13.03 -19.59 -30.88
N PRO A 269 -12.31 -20.05 -29.85
CA PRO A 269 -10.90 -20.32 -29.99
C PRO A 269 -10.71 -21.29 -31.15
N SER A 270 -10.01 -20.87 -32.20
CA SER A 270 -9.56 -21.80 -33.23
C SER A 270 -8.57 -22.74 -32.57
N ILE A 271 -8.77 -24.05 -32.69
CA ILE A 271 -7.81 -25.05 -32.19
C ILE A 271 -6.44 -24.69 -32.77
N PRO A 272 -5.44 -24.33 -31.94
CA PRO A 272 -4.13 -23.99 -32.45
C PRO A 272 -3.54 -25.21 -33.16
N SER A 273 -2.75 -25.00 -34.20
CA SER A 273 -2.04 -26.12 -34.83
C SER A 273 -1.11 -26.82 -33.83
N SER A 274 -0.81 -28.10 -34.05
CA SER A 274 0.17 -28.83 -33.21
C SER A 274 1.53 -28.11 -33.13
N SER A 275 1.90 -27.32 -34.15
CA SER A 275 3.11 -26.48 -34.10
C SER A 275 2.99 -25.31 -33.14
N ALA A 276 1.81 -24.68 -33.04
CA ALA A 276 1.55 -23.60 -32.08
C ALA A 276 1.54 -24.13 -30.65
N LEU A 277 0.91 -25.29 -30.40
CA LEU A 277 0.88 -25.93 -29.08
C LEU A 277 2.27 -26.34 -28.61
N ASN A 278 3.09 -26.90 -29.49
CA ASN A 278 4.50 -27.16 -29.21
C ASN A 278 5.33 -25.89 -28.98
N ALA A 279 4.95 -24.75 -29.58
CA ALA A 279 5.60 -23.47 -29.30
C ALA A 279 5.20 -22.93 -27.92
N ILE A 280 3.91 -22.99 -27.57
CA ILE A 280 3.37 -22.58 -26.26
C ILE A 280 3.96 -23.45 -25.15
N SER A 281 3.95 -24.78 -25.30
CA SER A 281 4.53 -25.70 -24.31
C SER A 281 6.03 -25.44 -24.10
N ARG A 282 6.79 -25.20 -25.18
CA ARG A 282 8.20 -24.81 -25.06
C ARG A 282 8.39 -23.45 -24.41
N PHE A 283 7.54 -22.48 -24.74
CA PHE A 283 7.56 -21.15 -24.12
C PHE A 283 7.31 -21.26 -22.61
N LEU A 284 6.23 -21.92 -22.19
CA LEU A 284 5.93 -22.13 -20.78
C LEU A 284 7.04 -22.91 -20.07
N THR A 285 7.57 -23.98 -20.66
CA THR A 285 8.72 -24.71 -20.11
C THR A 285 9.94 -23.79 -19.95
N ASN A 286 10.20 -22.90 -20.91
CA ASN A 286 11.31 -21.96 -20.80
C ASN A 286 11.06 -20.92 -19.70
N VAL A 287 9.86 -20.35 -19.62
CA VAL A 287 9.44 -19.41 -18.57
C VAL A 287 9.55 -20.08 -17.20
N GLU A 288 8.98 -21.27 -17.03
CA GLU A 288 9.06 -22.07 -15.82
C GLU A 288 10.49 -22.46 -15.45
N ASN A 289 11.47 -22.39 -16.36
CA ASN A 289 12.88 -22.62 -16.06
C ASN A 289 13.65 -21.34 -15.68
N ILE A 290 13.05 -20.16 -15.87
CA ILE A 290 13.62 -18.89 -15.41
C ILE A 290 13.35 -18.76 -13.91
N GLU A 291 14.42 -18.64 -13.12
CA GLU A 291 14.32 -18.60 -11.65
C GLU A 291 13.47 -17.43 -11.14
N SER A 292 13.56 -16.25 -11.77
CA SER A 292 12.71 -15.10 -11.42
C SER A 292 11.23 -15.37 -11.66
N GLU A 293 10.88 -16.03 -12.77
CA GLU A 293 9.48 -16.38 -13.09
C GLU A 293 8.94 -17.43 -12.13
N LYS A 294 9.75 -18.43 -11.75
CA LYS A 294 9.37 -19.40 -10.72
C LYS A 294 9.06 -18.72 -9.39
N GLN A 295 9.89 -17.77 -8.98
CA GLN A 295 9.67 -17.02 -7.73
C GLN A 295 8.34 -16.24 -7.79
N LEU A 296 8.04 -15.57 -8.91
CA LEU A 296 6.78 -14.86 -9.11
C LEU A 296 5.57 -15.79 -9.10
N MET A 297 5.63 -16.91 -9.82
CA MET A 297 4.57 -17.92 -9.82
C MET A 297 4.32 -18.49 -8.41
N ASN A 298 5.39 -18.70 -7.62
CA ASN A 298 5.27 -19.17 -6.25
C ASN A 298 4.68 -18.12 -5.32
N LEU A 299 5.05 -16.84 -5.47
CA LEU A 299 4.44 -15.74 -4.73
C LEU A 299 2.94 -15.63 -5.04
N LYS A 300 2.53 -15.79 -6.30
CA LYS A 300 1.10 -15.81 -6.67
C LYS A 300 0.34 -17.00 -6.06
N LYS A 301 0.93 -18.20 -6.07
CA LYS A 301 0.32 -19.37 -5.40
C LYS A 301 0.07 -19.14 -3.91
N GLN A 302 0.87 -18.29 -3.26
CA GLN A 302 0.72 -17.92 -1.86
C GLN A 302 -0.30 -16.76 -1.66
N ASN A 303 -0.53 -15.94 -2.69
CA ASN A 303 -1.58 -14.91 -2.72
C ASN A 303 -2.91 -15.49 -3.22
N ILE A 304 -3.58 -16.30 -2.40
CA ILE A 304 -4.97 -16.68 -2.63
C ILE A 304 -5.84 -15.44 -2.43
N GLY A 305 -6.13 -14.75 -3.52
CA GLY A 305 -7.03 -13.60 -3.57
C GLY A 305 -8.45 -14.02 -3.96
N GLY A 306 -9.42 -13.26 -3.49
CA GLY A 306 -10.84 -13.43 -3.78
C GLY A 306 -11.58 -12.17 -3.36
N SER A 307 -12.85 -12.04 -3.67
CA SER A 307 -13.68 -11.00 -3.06
C SER A 307 -15.13 -11.42 -3.22
N ASN A 308 -15.98 -10.95 -2.32
CA ASN A 308 -17.42 -11.03 -2.48
C ASN A 308 -17.99 -9.60 -2.56
N ASN A 309 -19.00 -9.42 -3.42
CA ASN A 309 -19.89 -8.28 -3.32
C ASN A 309 -21.31 -8.67 -3.73
N TRP A 310 -22.29 -8.08 -3.06
CA TRP A 310 -23.70 -8.19 -3.45
C TRP A 310 -24.47 -6.95 -3.01
N VAL A 311 -25.52 -6.64 -3.78
CA VAL A 311 -26.47 -5.57 -3.46
C VAL A 311 -27.86 -6.18 -3.39
N GLY A 312 -28.50 -6.06 -2.23
CA GLY A 312 -29.91 -6.35 -2.05
C GLY A 312 -30.76 -5.11 -2.35
N ASP A 313 -31.74 -5.25 -3.24
CA ASP A 313 -32.71 -4.18 -3.50
C ASP A 313 -33.54 -3.86 -2.25
N GLY A 314 -33.95 -2.60 -2.10
CA GLY A 314 -34.72 -2.15 -0.93
C GLY A 314 -36.07 -2.87 -0.76
N THR A 315 -36.67 -3.38 -1.84
CA THR A 315 -37.91 -4.20 -1.76
C THR A 315 -37.71 -5.55 -1.07
N GLN A 316 -36.46 -6.02 -0.96
CA GLN A 316 -36.08 -7.25 -0.27
C GLN A 316 -35.55 -6.99 1.15
N SER A 317 -35.48 -5.74 1.59
CA SER A 317 -34.97 -5.33 2.90
C SER A 317 -36.09 -4.89 3.84
N SER A 318 -35.99 -5.26 5.11
CA SER A 318 -36.94 -4.81 6.15
C SER A 318 -36.94 -3.29 6.39
N THR A 319 -35.87 -2.59 5.99
CA THR A 319 -35.75 -1.13 6.11
C THR A 319 -36.33 -0.39 4.91
N GLY A 320 -36.67 -1.11 3.83
CA GLY A 320 -37.03 -0.51 2.54
C GLY A 320 -35.86 0.19 1.82
N LYS A 321 -34.63 0.06 2.32
CA LYS A 321 -33.41 0.65 1.74
C LYS A 321 -32.48 -0.45 1.18
N PRO A 322 -31.71 -0.17 0.11
CA PRO A 322 -30.73 -1.10 -0.40
C PRO A 322 -29.70 -1.50 0.65
N ILE A 323 -29.19 -2.73 0.57
CA ILE A 323 -28.09 -3.23 1.41
C ILE A 323 -26.94 -3.59 0.49
N LEU A 324 -25.79 -2.93 0.67
CA LEU A 324 -24.53 -3.32 0.05
C LEU A 324 -23.73 -4.18 1.04
N CYS A 325 -23.14 -5.26 0.55
CA CYS A 325 -22.06 -5.93 1.25
C CYS A 325 -20.85 -6.05 0.32
N ASN A 326 -19.69 -5.64 0.80
CA ASN A 326 -18.41 -5.79 0.11
C ASN A 326 -17.38 -6.40 1.06
N ASP A 327 -16.64 -7.37 0.56
CA ASP A 327 -15.73 -8.21 1.33
C ASP A 327 -14.52 -8.56 0.46
N MET A 328 -13.54 -7.65 0.44
CA MET A 328 -12.33 -7.76 -0.38
C MET A 328 -11.30 -8.68 0.27
N HIS A 329 -10.87 -9.75 -0.41
CA HIS A 329 -9.84 -10.66 0.10
C HIS A 329 -8.49 -10.41 -0.58
N LEU A 330 -7.60 -9.76 0.15
CA LEU A 330 -6.19 -9.64 -0.17
C LEU A 330 -5.36 -10.42 0.85
N ALA A 331 -4.09 -10.64 0.54
CA ALA A 331 -3.18 -11.30 1.46
C ALA A 331 -3.08 -10.55 2.79
N HIS A 332 -3.06 -11.32 3.89
CA HIS A 332 -2.85 -10.74 5.21
C HIS A 332 -1.41 -10.22 5.34
N THR A 333 -1.28 -8.92 5.56
CA THR A 333 0.00 -8.26 5.84
C THR A 333 -0.07 -7.53 7.18
N MET A 334 1.09 -7.26 7.76
CA MET A 334 1.21 -6.43 8.95
C MET A 334 2.22 -5.29 8.66
N PRO A 335 1.77 -4.02 8.64
CA PRO A 335 0.38 -3.57 8.76
C PRO A 335 -0.48 -3.98 7.54
N GLY A 336 -1.81 -3.96 7.70
CA GLY A 336 -2.76 -4.30 6.63
C GLY A 336 -2.70 -3.33 5.46
N ILE A 337 -3.15 -3.76 4.28
CA ILE A 337 -3.18 -2.91 3.08
C ILE A 337 -4.15 -1.73 3.27
N TRP A 338 -5.38 -2.04 3.71
CA TRP A 338 -6.43 -1.06 3.89
C TRP A 338 -6.24 -0.26 5.19
N TYR A 339 -6.70 0.98 5.14
CA TYR A 339 -6.74 1.90 6.27
C TYR A 339 -8.14 2.46 6.38
N GLU A 340 -8.81 2.21 7.50
CA GLU A 340 -10.19 2.67 7.70
C GLU A 340 -10.16 4.12 8.22
N ALA A 341 -11.01 4.98 7.67
CA ALA A 341 -11.08 6.39 8.03
C ALA A 341 -12.47 6.97 7.79
N HIS A 342 -12.79 8.01 8.54
CA HIS A 342 -13.96 8.85 8.36
C HIS A 342 -13.52 10.29 8.10
N LEU A 343 -13.99 10.87 7.01
CA LEU A 343 -13.61 12.20 6.56
C LEU A 343 -14.86 13.08 6.47
N VAL A 344 -14.83 14.22 7.16
CA VAL A 344 -15.91 15.20 7.19
C VAL A 344 -15.36 16.60 6.87
N ALA A 345 -15.87 17.24 5.81
CA ALA A 345 -15.68 18.66 5.55
C ALA A 345 -17.04 19.34 5.44
N GLU A 346 -17.34 20.26 6.36
CA GLU A 346 -18.67 20.87 6.49
C GLU A 346 -19.00 21.84 5.34
N ASP A 347 -18.01 22.58 4.84
CA ASP A 347 -18.22 23.60 3.80
C ASP A 347 -18.43 22.98 2.41
N ASP A 348 -17.86 21.80 2.18
CA ASP A 348 -17.93 21.05 0.92
C ASP A 348 -18.94 19.90 0.94
N ASP A 349 -19.74 19.76 2.01
CA ASP A 349 -20.73 18.69 2.20
C ASP A 349 -20.11 17.28 2.03
N ILE A 350 -18.87 17.12 2.49
CA ILE A 350 -18.17 15.84 2.50
C ILE A 350 -18.46 15.14 3.82
N ASN A 351 -19.03 13.94 3.73
CA ASN A 351 -19.17 13.03 4.85
C ASN A 351 -19.03 11.59 4.34
N VAL A 352 -17.81 11.06 4.44
CA VAL A 352 -17.48 9.75 3.87
C VAL A 352 -16.76 8.86 4.87
N TYR A 353 -17.22 7.62 4.98
CA TYR A 353 -16.63 6.59 5.82
C TYR A 353 -16.20 5.40 4.97
N GLY A 354 -14.99 4.88 5.17
CA GLY A 354 -14.58 3.65 4.51
C GLY A 354 -13.09 3.38 4.58
N PHE A 355 -12.61 2.62 3.59
CA PHE A 355 -11.22 2.20 3.46
C PHE A 355 -10.48 3.04 2.43
N THR A 356 -9.42 3.69 2.90
CA THR A 356 -8.39 4.35 2.11
C THR A 356 -7.18 3.43 1.94
N LEU A 357 -6.21 3.93 1.16
CA LEU A 357 -4.90 3.31 0.99
C LEU A 357 -3.82 4.30 1.44
N PRO A 358 -2.99 3.97 2.45
CA PRO A 358 -1.95 4.86 2.92
C PRO A 358 -1.00 5.25 1.79
N GLY A 359 -0.95 6.54 1.46
CA GLY A 359 -0.23 7.05 0.28
C GLY A 359 -1.14 7.54 -0.86
N VAL A 360 -2.46 7.36 -0.77
CA VAL A 360 -3.45 7.84 -1.75
C VAL A 360 -4.62 8.55 -1.02
N PRO A 361 -5.04 9.76 -1.46
CA PRO A 361 -6.03 10.60 -0.76
C PRO A 361 -7.51 10.18 -0.98
N LEU A 362 -7.80 8.90 -1.24
CA LEU A 362 -9.14 8.48 -1.67
C LEU A 362 -9.74 7.41 -0.77
N VAL A 363 -11.03 7.55 -0.45
CA VAL A 363 -11.86 6.46 0.09
C VAL A 363 -12.22 5.53 -1.07
N ILE A 364 -11.51 4.40 -1.16
CA ILE A 364 -11.64 3.46 -2.26
C ILE A 364 -12.92 2.65 -2.10
N VAL A 365 -13.20 2.14 -0.91
CA VAL A 365 -14.45 1.42 -0.60
C VAL A 365 -15.10 2.11 0.57
N GLY A 366 -16.39 2.44 0.49
CA GLY A 366 -17.02 3.19 1.55
C GLY A 366 -18.47 3.53 1.29
N HIS A 367 -18.95 4.47 2.08
CA HIS A 367 -20.29 5.01 1.97
C HIS A 367 -20.36 6.45 2.49
N THR A 368 -21.41 7.14 2.08
CA THR A 368 -21.88 8.41 2.66
C THR A 368 -23.24 8.17 3.32
N GLU A 369 -23.97 9.22 3.70
CA GLU A 369 -25.39 9.10 4.09
C GLU A 369 -26.33 8.75 2.93
N HIS A 370 -25.84 8.77 1.68
CA HIS A 370 -26.66 8.66 0.48
C HIS A 370 -26.32 7.46 -0.41
N ILE A 371 -25.05 7.07 -0.49
CA ILE A 371 -24.59 5.98 -1.37
C ILE A 371 -23.56 5.10 -0.67
N ALA A 372 -23.40 3.87 -1.16
CA ALA A 372 -22.33 2.97 -0.75
C ALA A 372 -21.74 2.28 -1.99
N TRP A 373 -20.44 2.02 -1.98
CA TRP A 373 -19.73 1.36 -3.08
C TRP A 373 -18.65 0.42 -2.57
N GLY A 374 -18.27 -0.52 -3.42
CA GLY A 374 -17.22 -1.49 -3.13
C GLY A 374 -16.82 -2.27 -4.36
N PHE A 375 -15.69 -2.96 -4.29
CA PHE A 375 -15.06 -3.59 -5.45
C PHE A 375 -14.82 -5.08 -5.24
N THR A 376 -14.91 -5.83 -6.34
CA THR A 376 -14.41 -7.21 -6.43
C THR A 376 -13.46 -7.26 -7.60
N ASN A 377 -12.33 -7.96 -7.46
CA ASN A 377 -11.48 -8.20 -8.63
C ASN A 377 -12.21 -9.16 -9.58
N THR A 378 -12.38 -8.75 -10.82
CA THR A 378 -12.99 -9.57 -11.88
C THR A 378 -11.98 -10.43 -12.63
N ASN A 379 -10.68 -10.32 -12.30
CA ASN A 379 -9.57 -11.02 -12.95
C ASN A 379 -9.59 -10.82 -14.47
N TYR A 380 -9.78 -9.58 -14.93
CA TYR A 380 -9.64 -9.28 -16.36
C TYR A 380 -8.21 -9.53 -16.81
N ASP A 381 -8.09 -10.18 -17.96
CA ASP A 381 -6.84 -10.20 -18.70
C ASP A 381 -6.59 -8.82 -19.29
N VAL A 382 -5.57 -8.14 -18.77
CA VAL A 382 -5.14 -6.79 -19.19
C VAL A 382 -3.63 -6.74 -19.41
N LEU A 383 -2.99 -7.89 -19.58
CA LEU A 383 -1.55 -8.03 -19.79
C LEU A 383 -1.30 -8.92 -21.01
N ASP A 384 -0.68 -8.37 -22.06
CA ASP A 384 -0.34 -9.08 -23.31
C ASP A 384 1.12 -9.56 -23.38
#